data_AF-A0A0K2ZCS1-F1
#
_entry.id   AF-A0A0K2ZCS1-F1
#
_cell.length_a   1.000
_cell.length_b   1.000
_cell.length_c   1.000
_cell.angle_alpha   90.00
_cell.angle_beta   90.00
_cell.angle_gamma   90.00
#
_symmetry.space_group_name_H-M   'P 1'
#
loop_
_entity.id
_entity.type
_entity.pdbx_description
1 polymer ?
#
loop_
_entity_poly.entity_id
_entity_poly.type
_entity_poly.pdbx_seq_one_letter_code
_entity_poly.pdbx_strand_id
1 'polypeptide(L)'
;MNAEIRILTGRHAGARIPLSPGRYQLGPEDNADLQLTDWTRPSLTLEIDADANVRYADDTQADVAQALQPYVPVCFDAIVLCTGPSDQPWPDELQLLRDALQPRPASPSASAPAAAPPSQRKRRFAWIAAVTVLALSLTAWRYDAPRANAKSAAQTQMAQAQQAFARMGQTELRLRTVQDRVEIEGMVRSTADAQRVEHWLERHPGPWHTHFGVAQTLTESMTESLHEPNLTIRYRGHGVYEVSGASEHPETVAQRLQQLRHDMGPRVVRIDARLRALDPRDALPNTYDTALSVDELHYVETPDGSKHFSDISP
;
A
#
# COMPACT_ATOMS: atom_id res chain seq x y z
N MET A 1 -12.16 -18.46 -27.89
CA MET A 1 -12.37 -18.63 -26.43
C MET A 1 -12.21 -17.26 -25.78
N ASN A 2 -12.84 -17.00 -24.63
CA ASN A 2 -12.65 -15.75 -23.91
C ASN A 2 -11.58 -15.94 -22.82
N ALA A 3 -10.67 -14.99 -22.70
CA ALA A 3 -9.79 -14.90 -21.53
C ALA A 3 -10.56 -14.25 -20.38
N GLU A 4 -10.13 -14.49 -19.15
CA GLU A 4 -10.54 -13.74 -17.97
C GLU A 4 -9.30 -13.12 -17.35
N ILE A 5 -9.40 -11.82 -17.02
CA ILE A 5 -8.39 -11.11 -16.25
C ILE A 5 -8.91 -10.95 -14.83
N ARG A 6 -8.06 -11.29 -13.87
CA ARG A 6 -8.31 -11.08 -12.44
C ARG A 6 -7.32 -10.09 -11.86
N ILE A 7 -7.86 -9.20 -11.05
CA ILE A 7 -7.09 -8.20 -10.30
C ILE A 7 -7.02 -8.67 -8.85
N LEU A 8 -5.82 -8.97 -8.38
CA LEU A 8 -5.64 -9.60 -7.06
C LEU A 8 -5.34 -8.57 -5.96
N THR A 9 -4.81 -7.39 -6.32
CA THR A 9 -4.45 -6.33 -5.36
C THR A 9 -4.84 -4.95 -5.87
N GLY A 10 -4.82 -3.95 -4.98
CA GLY A 10 -5.24 -2.58 -5.28
C GLY A 10 -6.72 -2.34 -4.98
N ARG A 11 -7.22 -1.18 -5.41
CA ARG A 11 -8.60 -0.72 -5.23
C ARG A 11 -9.60 -1.58 -5.99
N HIS A 12 -9.18 -2.20 -7.08
CA HIS A 12 -10.00 -3.06 -7.93
C HIS A 12 -9.81 -4.56 -7.63
N ALA A 13 -9.22 -4.91 -6.48
CA ALA A 13 -9.02 -6.29 -6.08
C ALA A 13 -10.34 -7.07 -6.05
N GLY A 14 -10.32 -8.31 -6.54
CA GLY A 14 -11.49 -9.17 -6.69
C GLY A 14 -12.22 -9.00 -8.02
N ALA A 15 -11.86 -8.02 -8.86
CA ALA A 15 -12.45 -7.88 -10.19
C ALA A 15 -12.10 -9.08 -11.08
N ARG A 16 -13.11 -9.58 -11.82
CA ARG A 16 -13.02 -10.70 -12.77
C ARG A 16 -13.67 -10.28 -14.06
N ILE A 17 -12.86 -10.12 -15.10
CA ILE A 17 -13.28 -9.46 -16.34
C ILE A 17 -13.10 -10.44 -17.49
N PRO A 18 -14.19 -11.03 -18.03
CA PRO A 18 -14.11 -11.83 -19.24
C PRO A 18 -13.88 -10.91 -20.45
N LEU A 19 -12.93 -11.27 -21.31
CA LEU A 19 -12.54 -10.53 -22.49
C LEU A 19 -12.50 -11.46 -23.71
N SER A 20 -13.12 -11.01 -24.79
CA SER A 20 -13.05 -11.69 -26.08
C SER A 20 -11.69 -11.44 -26.75
N PRO A 21 -11.29 -12.29 -27.73
CA PRO A 21 -10.07 -12.05 -28.50
C PRO A 21 -10.07 -10.65 -29.12
N GLY A 22 -8.95 -9.94 -29.01
CA GLY A 22 -8.88 -8.53 -29.37
C GLY A 22 -7.73 -7.80 -28.69
N ARG A 23 -7.68 -6.49 -28.91
CA ARG A 23 -6.69 -5.59 -28.32
C ARG A 23 -7.41 -4.65 -27.36
N TYR A 24 -6.89 -4.52 -26.15
CA TYR A 24 -7.45 -3.69 -25.08
C TYR A 24 -6.38 -2.79 -24.47
N GLN A 25 -6.75 -1.59 -24.06
CA GLN A 25 -5.89 -0.70 -23.30
C GLN A 25 -6.28 -0.74 -21.82
N LEU A 26 -5.30 -0.96 -20.95
CA LEU A 26 -5.44 -0.90 -19.50
C LEU A 26 -4.64 0.27 -18.95
N GLY A 27 -5.24 1.11 -18.12
CA GLY A 27 -4.58 2.29 -17.58
C GLY A 27 -5.49 3.15 -16.69
N PRO A 28 -5.02 4.32 -16.22
CA PRO A 28 -5.79 5.20 -15.35
C PRO A 28 -6.73 6.12 -16.14
N GLU A 29 -6.50 6.27 -17.45
CA GLU A 29 -7.19 7.21 -18.33
C GLU A 29 -8.66 6.82 -18.54
N ASP A 30 -9.54 7.82 -18.65
CA ASP A 30 -10.98 7.63 -18.84
C ASP A 30 -11.34 7.02 -20.21
N ASN A 31 -10.39 7.00 -21.16
CA ASN A 31 -10.55 6.41 -22.49
C ASN A 31 -9.94 5.01 -22.63
N ALA A 32 -9.39 4.45 -21.55
CA ALA A 32 -8.89 3.09 -21.56
C ALA A 32 -10.04 2.08 -21.57
N ASP A 33 -9.90 0.98 -22.32
CA ASP A 33 -10.89 -0.10 -22.33
C ASP A 33 -11.06 -0.74 -20.94
N LEU A 34 -9.96 -0.79 -20.17
CA LEU A 34 -9.89 -1.30 -18.79
C LEU A 34 -9.31 -0.23 -17.87
N GLN A 35 -10.19 0.58 -17.28
CA GLN A 35 -9.76 1.65 -16.37
C GLN A 35 -9.45 1.12 -14.97
N LEU A 36 -8.22 1.38 -14.51
CA LEU A 36 -7.77 1.14 -13.13
C LEU A 36 -7.29 2.46 -12.53
N THR A 37 -8.13 3.10 -11.72
CA THR A 37 -7.86 4.43 -11.14
C THR A 37 -6.63 4.50 -10.22
N ASP A 38 -6.17 3.36 -9.72
CA ASP A 38 -4.99 3.21 -8.87
C ASP A 38 -3.75 2.69 -9.65
N TRP A 39 -3.83 2.61 -10.97
CA TRP A 39 -2.70 2.27 -11.83
C TRP A 39 -1.69 3.42 -11.90
N THR A 40 -0.44 3.12 -11.55
CA THR A 40 0.66 4.11 -11.46
C THR A 40 1.65 4.04 -12.62
N ARG A 41 1.49 3.05 -13.51
CA ARG A 41 2.38 2.80 -14.66
C ARG A 41 1.82 3.43 -15.95
N PRO A 42 2.62 3.52 -17.03
CA PRO A 42 2.06 3.82 -18.34
C PRO A 42 0.98 2.81 -18.74
N SER A 43 0.11 3.20 -19.67
CA SER A 43 -0.95 2.32 -20.15
C SER A 43 -0.36 1.05 -20.76
N LEU A 44 -1.01 -0.06 -20.44
CA LEU A 44 -0.68 -1.39 -20.89
C LEU A 44 -1.58 -1.74 -22.08
N THR A 45 -0.99 -2.10 -23.21
CA THR A 45 -1.73 -2.77 -24.28
C THR A 45 -1.80 -4.25 -23.95
N LEU A 46 -3.00 -4.82 -23.97
CA LEU A 46 -3.27 -6.25 -23.86
C LEU A 46 -3.73 -6.78 -25.21
N GLU A 47 -3.12 -7.86 -25.68
CA GLU A 47 -3.53 -8.58 -26.88
C GLU A 47 -3.94 -10.00 -26.49
N ILE A 48 -5.16 -10.37 -26.87
CA ILE A 48 -5.78 -11.66 -26.54
C ILE A 48 -6.03 -12.41 -27.84
N ASP A 49 -5.43 -13.59 -27.99
CA ASP A 49 -5.63 -14.43 -29.16
C ASP A 49 -6.89 -15.32 -29.06
N ALA A 50 -7.17 -16.07 -30.13
CA ALA A 50 -8.35 -16.94 -30.20
C ALA A 50 -8.35 -18.06 -29.15
N ASP A 51 -7.16 -18.43 -28.66
CA ASP A 51 -6.90 -19.50 -27.67
C ASP A 51 -6.86 -18.94 -26.24
N ALA A 52 -7.27 -17.69 -26.03
CA ALA A 52 -7.27 -16.99 -24.75
C ALA A 52 -5.86 -16.78 -24.14
N ASN A 53 -4.79 -16.82 -24.95
CA ASN A 53 -3.48 -16.39 -24.49
C ASN A 53 -3.41 -14.87 -24.46
N VAL A 54 -2.85 -14.32 -23.39
CA VAL A 54 -2.74 -12.87 -23.20
C VAL A 54 -1.28 -12.47 -23.33
N ARG A 55 -1.02 -11.46 -24.17
CA ARG A 55 0.26 -10.75 -24.26
C ARG A 55 0.06 -9.32 -23.85
N TYR A 56 1.09 -8.70 -23.28
CA TYR A 56 1.06 -7.29 -22.91
C TYR A 56 2.28 -6.55 -23.43
N ALA A 57 2.11 -5.25 -23.67
CA ALA A 57 3.20 -4.32 -23.94
C ALA A 57 2.93 -3.01 -23.20
N ASP A 58 3.97 -2.49 -22.52
CA ASP A 58 3.96 -1.15 -21.93
C ASP A 58 4.22 -0.13 -23.06
N ASP A 59 3.52 1.00 -23.07
CA ASP A 59 3.63 2.05 -24.10
C ASP A 59 5.08 2.58 -24.25
N THR A 60 5.90 2.41 -23.20
CA THR A 60 7.32 2.79 -23.20
C THR A 60 8.26 1.80 -23.90
N GLN A 61 7.81 0.55 -24.12
CA GLN A 61 8.57 -0.55 -24.74
C GLN A 61 7.70 -1.36 -25.72
N ALA A 62 6.98 -0.66 -26.59
CA ALA A 62 6.01 -1.24 -27.53
C ALA A 62 6.57 -2.36 -28.47
N ASP A 63 7.90 -2.53 -28.55
CA ASP A 63 8.55 -3.48 -29.47
C ASP A 63 8.79 -4.88 -28.87
N VAL A 64 8.49 -5.09 -27.57
CA VAL A 64 8.65 -6.41 -26.91
C VAL A 64 7.39 -6.78 -26.13
N ALA A 65 6.46 -7.46 -26.80
CA ALA A 65 5.28 -8.01 -26.13
C ALA A 65 5.67 -9.18 -25.21
N GLN A 66 5.35 -9.07 -23.91
CA GLN A 66 5.55 -10.13 -22.93
C GLN A 66 4.30 -11.00 -22.80
N ALA A 67 4.47 -12.32 -22.61
CA ALA A 67 3.35 -13.22 -22.37
C ALA A 67 2.93 -13.21 -20.89
N LEU A 68 1.62 -13.06 -20.63
CA LEU A 68 1.01 -13.38 -19.36
C LEU A 68 0.67 -14.87 -19.37
N GLN A 69 1.39 -15.64 -18.55
CA GLN A 69 1.14 -17.08 -18.45
C GLN A 69 -0.17 -17.34 -17.69
N PRO A 70 -1.03 -18.26 -18.17
CA PRO A 70 -2.26 -18.60 -17.49
C PRO A 70 -2.02 -19.00 -16.02
N TYR A 71 -2.82 -18.44 -15.12
CA TYR A 71 -2.79 -18.68 -13.68
C TYR A 71 -1.46 -18.31 -12.99
N VAL A 72 -0.59 -17.55 -13.67
CA VAL A 72 0.65 -17.04 -13.09
C VAL A 72 0.48 -15.55 -12.81
N PRO A 73 0.42 -15.14 -11.53
CA PRO A 73 0.34 -13.73 -11.18
C PRO A 73 1.58 -12.96 -11.62
N VAL A 74 1.34 -11.74 -12.11
CA VAL A 74 2.37 -10.77 -12.50
C VAL A 74 2.13 -9.46 -11.76
N CYS A 75 3.17 -8.99 -11.08
CA CYS A 75 3.13 -7.74 -10.32
C CYS A 75 3.52 -6.56 -11.20
N PHE A 76 2.62 -5.58 -11.26
CA PHE A 76 2.80 -4.28 -11.88
C PHE A 76 2.78 -3.24 -10.77
N ASP A 77 3.95 -2.99 -10.18
CA ASP A 77 4.07 -2.15 -8.98
C ASP A 77 3.18 -2.67 -7.83
N ALA A 78 2.15 -1.93 -7.44
CA ALA A 78 1.20 -2.33 -6.40
C ALA A 78 0.04 -3.23 -6.89
N ILE A 79 -0.13 -3.38 -8.21
CA ILE A 79 -1.25 -4.12 -8.82
C ILE A 79 -0.78 -5.48 -9.31
N VAL A 80 -1.43 -6.55 -8.85
CA VAL A 80 -1.16 -7.91 -9.31
C VAL A 80 -2.27 -8.34 -10.26
N LEU A 81 -1.90 -8.67 -11.49
CA LEU A 81 -2.80 -9.20 -12.51
C LEU A 81 -2.56 -10.69 -12.70
N CYS A 82 -3.63 -11.42 -12.95
CA CYS A 82 -3.58 -12.82 -13.36
C CYS A 82 -4.54 -13.05 -14.52
N THR A 83 -4.18 -13.93 -15.45
CA THR A 83 -4.97 -14.21 -16.64
C THR A 83 -5.23 -15.71 -16.75
N GLY A 84 -6.32 -16.10 -17.39
CA GLY A 84 -6.58 -17.51 -17.70
C GLY A 84 -7.82 -17.64 -18.57
N PRO A 85 -8.13 -18.82 -19.11
CA PRO A 85 -9.38 -19.07 -19.81
C PRO A 85 -10.59 -18.84 -18.89
N SER A 86 -11.63 -18.19 -19.42
CA SER A 86 -12.87 -17.90 -18.67
C SER A 86 -13.75 -19.14 -18.42
N ASP A 87 -13.57 -20.19 -19.21
CA ASP A 87 -14.37 -21.42 -19.19
C ASP A 87 -13.73 -22.57 -18.38
N GLN A 88 -12.58 -22.31 -17.76
CA GLN A 88 -11.84 -23.29 -16.96
C GLN A 88 -11.95 -23.00 -15.46
N PRO A 89 -11.84 -24.03 -14.60
CA PRO A 89 -11.81 -23.82 -13.16
C PRO A 89 -10.56 -23.02 -12.77
N TRP A 90 -10.78 -21.88 -12.15
CA TRP A 90 -9.71 -21.03 -11.65
C TRP A 90 -9.16 -21.54 -10.30
N PRO A 91 -7.85 -21.39 -10.05
CA PRO A 91 -7.29 -21.57 -8.72
C PRO A 91 -7.90 -20.62 -7.70
N ASP A 92 -7.80 -20.99 -6.43
CA ASP A 92 -8.24 -20.13 -5.33
C ASP A 92 -7.46 -18.81 -5.31
N GLU A 93 -8.15 -17.71 -5.04
CA GLU A 93 -7.60 -16.36 -5.15
C GLU A 93 -6.46 -16.14 -4.15
N LEU A 94 -6.58 -16.77 -2.96
CA LEU A 94 -5.53 -16.77 -1.95
C LEU A 94 -4.28 -17.51 -2.42
N GLN A 95 -4.42 -18.58 -3.21
CA GLN A 95 -3.27 -19.30 -3.78
C GLN A 95 -2.53 -18.43 -4.80
N LEU A 96 -3.27 -17.77 -5.69
CA LEU A 96 -2.71 -16.83 -6.66
C LEU A 96 -1.98 -15.67 -5.95
N LEU A 97 -2.56 -15.10 -4.90
CA LEU A 97 -1.89 -14.06 -4.10
C LEU A 97 -0.61 -14.56 -3.43
N ARG A 98 -0.63 -15.78 -2.87
CA ARG A 98 0.57 -16.39 -2.28
C ARG A 98 1.67 -16.60 -3.31
N ASP A 99 1.33 -17.00 -4.52
CA ASP A 99 2.28 -17.19 -5.61
C ASP A 99 2.87 -15.86 -6.11
N ALA A 100 2.09 -14.78 -6.07
CA ALA A 100 2.57 -13.42 -6.37
C ALA A 100 3.63 -12.92 -5.36
N LEU A 101 3.50 -13.33 -4.09
CA LEU A 101 4.40 -12.93 -3.00
C LEU A 101 5.67 -13.79 -2.90
N GLN A 102 5.77 -14.88 -3.66
CA GLN A 102 6.96 -15.73 -3.65
C GLN A 102 8.11 -15.04 -4.39
N PRO A 103 9.35 -15.05 -3.82
CA PRO A 103 10.52 -14.54 -4.51
C PRO A 103 10.74 -15.36 -5.79
N ARG A 104 10.46 -14.79 -6.95
CA ARG A 104 10.72 -15.46 -8.23
C ARG A 104 12.24 -15.60 -8.39
N PRO A 105 12.79 -16.82 -8.50
CA PRO A 105 14.20 -16.97 -8.82
C PRO A 105 14.45 -16.25 -10.13
N ALA A 106 15.39 -15.32 -10.14
CA ALA A 106 15.77 -14.61 -11.35
C ALA A 106 16.12 -15.66 -12.42
N SER A 107 15.28 -15.78 -13.45
CA SER A 107 15.65 -16.57 -14.62
C SER A 107 16.98 -16.01 -15.12
N PRO A 108 18.01 -16.86 -15.31
CA PRO A 108 19.30 -16.38 -15.78
C PRO A 108 19.08 -15.80 -17.17
N SER A 109 19.16 -14.47 -17.28
CA SER A 109 19.33 -13.82 -18.57
C SER A 109 20.61 -14.38 -19.18
N ALA A 110 20.42 -15.23 -20.18
CA ALA A 110 21.46 -15.58 -21.12
C ALA A 110 21.89 -14.29 -21.81
N SER A 111 23.01 -13.71 -21.37
CA SER A 111 24.04 -13.05 -22.18
C SER A 111 24.99 -12.26 -21.28
N ALA A 112 26.05 -12.92 -20.81
CA ALA A 112 27.29 -12.26 -20.45
C ALA A 112 28.44 -13.03 -21.12
N PRO A 113 29.35 -12.38 -21.86
CA PRO A 113 30.42 -13.07 -22.56
C PRO A 113 31.36 -13.76 -21.56
N ALA A 114 31.79 -14.97 -21.91
CA ALA A 114 32.71 -15.79 -21.15
C ALA A 114 34.00 -15.01 -20.82
N ALA A 115 34.17 -14.65 -19.54
CA ALA A 115 35.44 -14.20 -19.00
C ALA A 115 36.30 -15.43 -18.65
N ALA A 116 37.51 -15.43 -19.21
CA ALA A 116 38.52 -16.49 -19.10
C ALA A 116 38.91 -16.84 -17.63
N PRO A 117 39.37 -18.07 -17.37
CA PRO A 117 39.65 -18.53 -16.01
C PRO A 117 40.92 -17.90 -15.41
N PRO A 118 40.95 -17.59 -14.11
CA PRO A 118 42.17 -17.13 -13.45
C PRO A 118 43.14 -18.29 -13.22
N SER A 119 44.35 -18.13 -13.74
CA SER A 119 45.47 -19.05 -13.59
C SER A 119 45.96 -19.15 -12.15
N GLN A 120 46.02 -20.38 -11.64
CA GLN A 120 46.73 -20.75 -10.42
C GLN A 120 48.21 -20.34 -10.48
N ARG A 121 48.68 -19.56 -9.51
CA ARG A 121 50.11 -19.54 -9.15
C ARG A 121 50.28 -19.85 -7.68
N LYS A 122 50.71 -21.09 -7.44
CA LYS A 122 51.36 -21.54 -6.21
C LYS A 122 52.64 -20.73 -6.01
N ARG A 123 52.87 -20.21 -4.80
CA ARG A 123 54.22 -20.13 -4.22
C ARG A 123 54.15 -20.33 -2.71
N ARG A 124 55.10 -21.11 -2.24
CA ARG A 124 55.19 -21.82 -0.96
C ARG A 124 56.07 -21.05 0.05
N PHE A 125 56.00 -21.54 1.30
CA PHE A 125 56.93 -21.40 2.44
C PHE A 125 56.92 -20.05 3.18
N ALA A 126 57.13 -19.94 4.50
CA ALA A 126 57.07 -20.79 5.70
C ALA A 126 57.67 -19.95 6.86
N TRP A 127 57.58 -20.48 8.09
CA TRP A 127 58.22 -20.05 9.36
C TRP A 127 57.41 -19.01 10.16
N ILE A 128 56.88 -19.24 11.37
CA ILE A 128 57.22 -19.97 12.63
C ILE A 128 57.38 -18.93 13.77
N ALA A 129 56.50 -19.10 14.76
CA ALA A 129 56.55 -18.85 16.21
C ALA A 129 57.48 -17.77 16.80
N ALA A 130 56.92 -16.97 17.73
CA ALA A 130 57.34 -16.99 19.14
C ALA A 130 56.38 -16.22 20.05
N VAL A 131 56.16 -16.81 21.22
CA VAL A 131 55.38 -16.38 22.38
C VAL A 131 56.14 -15.32 23.19
N THR A 132 55.46 -14.38 23.86
CA THR A 132 55.70 -14.03 25.28
C THR A 132 54.64 -13.07 25.85
N VAL A 133 54.14 -13.45 27.02
CA VAL A 133 53.27 -12.70 27.92
C VAL A 133 54.13 -11.74 28.75
N LEU A 134 53.75 -10.46 28.87
CA LEU A 134 53.96 -9.72 30.12
C LEU A 134 53.07 -8.46 30.19
N ALA A 135 52.32 -8.39 31.29
CA ALA A 135 51.52 -7.25 31.72
C ALA A 135 52.41 -6.09 32.19
N LEU A 136 51.95 -4.84 32.00
CA LEU A 136 51.78 -3.85 33.08
C LEU A 136 51.30 -2.49 32.52
N SER A 137 50.08 -2.15 32.93
CA SER A 137 49.61 -0.82 33.32
C SER A 137 50.19 0.42 32.63
N LEU A 138 49.38 1.05 31.77
CA LEU A 138 49.35 2.51 31.66
C LEU A 138 47.91 3.02 31.60
N THR A 139 47.59 3.78 32.64
CA THR A 139 46.54 4.79 32.78
C THR A 139 46.08 5.41 31.46
N ALA A 140 44.91 4.98 30.98
CA ALA A 140 44.05 5.85 30.21
C ALA A 140 42.90 6.27 31.13
N TRP A 141 43.08 7.42 31.77
CA TRP A 141 41.97 8.26 32.20
C TRP A 141 40.93 8.23 31.08
N ARG A 142 39.80 7.56 31.31
CA ARG A 142 38.65 7.75 30.44
C ARG A 142 38.17 9.16 30.71
N TYR A 143 38.60 10.07 29.84
CA TYR A 143 38.05 11.39 29.67
C TYR A 143 36.54 11.29 29.79
N ASP A 144 36.00 11.81 30.88
CA ASP A 144 34.62 12.24 30.98
C ASP A 144 34.51 13.43 30.01
N ALA A 145 34.32 13.11 28.72
CA ALA A 145 34.13 14.12 27.70
C ALA A 145 32.87 14.91 28.10
N PRO A 146 32.97 16.26 28.17
CA PRO A 146 32.01 17.08 28.88
C PRO A 146 30.64 16.90 28.24
N ARG A 147 29.61 16.64 29.07
CA ARG A 147 28.19 16.56 28.67
C ARG A 147 27.73 17.75 27.79
N ALA A 148 28.47 18.86 27.79
CA ALA A 148 28.30 19.99 26.87
C ALA A 148 28.46 19.62 25.38
N ASN A 149 29.44 18.78 25.02
CA ASN A 149 29.67 18.35 23.63
C ASN A 149 28.59 17.37 23.15
N ALA A 150 28.12 16.47 24.02
CA ALA A 150 27.03 15.54 23.71
C ALA A 150 25.71 16.29 23.44
N LYS A 151 25.39 17.32 24.24
CA LYS A 151 24.23 18.18 24.01
C LYS A 151 24.31 18.94 22.69
N SER A 152 25.47 19.50 22.35
CA SER A 152 25.70 20.21 21.08
C SER A 152 25.57 19.27 19.86
N ALA A 153 26.10 18.04 19.97
CA ALA A 153 25.97 17.03 18.92
C ALA A 153 24.51 16.59 18.72
N ALA A 154 23.77 16.31 19.80
CA ALA A 154 22.35 15.96 19.72
C ALA A 154 21.50 17.08 19.12
N GLN A 155 21.79 18.33 19.48
CA GLN A 155 21.09 19.50 18.94
C GLN A 155 21.37 19.70 17.44
N THR A 156 22.60 19.42 17.00
CA THR A 156 22.97 19.43 15.57
C THR A 156 22.25 18.31 14.81
N GLN A 157 22.19 17.11 15.37
CA GLN A 157 21.45 15.97 14.78
C GLN A 157 19.95 16.27 14.67
N MET A 158 19.34 16.89 15.69
CA MET A 158 17.95 17.31 15.63
C MET A 158 17.69 18.33 14.53
N ALA A 159 18.56 19.33 14.38
CA ALA A 159 18.43 20.33 13.32
C ALA A 159 18.53 19.69 11.93
N GLN A 160 19.43 18.71 11.75
CA GLN A 160 19.54 17.94 10.51
C GLN A 160 18.29 17.10 10.23
N ALA A 161 17.76 16.42 11.25
CA ALA A 161 16.54 15.63 11.14
C ALA A 161 15.34 16.51 10.78
N GLN A 162 15.17 17.65 11.44
CA GLN A 162 14.09 18.59 11.15
C GLN A 162 14.18 19.13 9.71
N GLN A 163 15.38 19.46 9.24
CA GLN A 163 15.58 19.86 7.84
C GLN A 163 15.29 18.73 6.85
N ALA A 164 15.70 17.50 7.15
CA ALA A 164 15.41 16.34 6.32
C ALA A 164 13.90 16.07 6.23
N PHE A 165 13.19 16.14 7.35
CA PHE A 165 11.74 15.93 7.40
C PHE A 165 11.01 17.02 6.63
N ALA A 166 11.43 18.28 6.75
CA ALA A 166 10.89 19.37 5.94
C ALA A 166 11.10 19.14 4.43
N ARG A 167 12.28 18.65 4.01
CA ARG A 167 12.55 18.30 2.60
C ARG A 167 11.72 17.12 2.10
N MET A 168 11.37 16.19 2.99
CA MET A 168 10.47 15.06 2.70
C MET A 168 8.97 15.42 2.77
N GLY A 169 8.64 16.70 2.98
CA GLY A 169 7.27 17.19 3.13
C GLY A 169 6.61 16.83 4.46
N GLN A 170 7.37 16.30 5.42
CA GLN A 170 6.88 15.87 6.74
C GLN A 170 6.94 17.01 7.75
N THR A 171 6.19 18.08 7.47
CA THR A 171 6.19 19.32 8.27
C THR A 171 5.40 19.23 9.56
N GLU A 172 4.59 18.18 9.72
CA GLU A 172 3.76 17.95 10.90
C GLU A 172 4.51 17.20 12.01
N LEU A 173 5.67 16.63 11.70
CA LEU A 173 6.54 15.98 12.66
C LEU A 173 7.30 17.00 13.51
N ARG A 174 7.22 16.84 14.83
CA ARG A 174 7.89 17.66 15.82
C ARG A 174 8.91 16.83 16.56
N LEU A 175 10.12 17.37 16.68
CA LEU A 175 11.19 16.76 17.45
C LEU A 175 11.31 17.47 18.79
N ARG A 176 11.29 16.71 19.88
CA ARG A 176 11.46 17.22 21.24
C ARG A 176 12.55 16.45 21.95
N THR A 177 13.47 17.16 22.60
CA THR A 177 14.46 16.50 23.47
C THR A 177 13.81 16.22 24.82
N VAL A 178 13.73 14.95 25.19
CA VAL A 178 13.27 14.51 26.51
C VAL A 178 14.40 13.72 27.15
N GLN A 179 15.02 14.32 28.17
CA GLN A 179 16.20 13.77 28.87
C GLN A 179 17.39 13.54 27.92
N ASP A 180 17.63 12.29 27.55
CA ASP A 180 18.72 11.83 26.66
C ASP A 180 18.17 11.24 25.35
N ARG A 181 16.90 11.51 25.04
CA ARG A 181 16.18 11.01 23.86
C ARG A 181 15.58 12.14 23.06
N VAL A 182 15.37 11.90 21.78
CA VAL A 182 14.64 12.76 20.87
C VAL A 182 13.35 12.07 20.49
N GLU A 183 12.25 12.60 21.01
CA GLU A 183 10.90 12.14 20.71
C GLU A 183 10.41 12.80 19.43
N ILE A 184 9.90 11.98 18.51
CA ILE A 184 9.35 12.38 17.22
C ILE A 184 7.84 12.19 17.31
N GLU A 185 7.14 13.29 17.53
CA GLU A 185 5.68 13.34 17.67
C GLU A 185 5.04 13.92 16.41
N GLY A 186 3.76 13.60 16.18
CA GLY A 186 2.96 14.21 15.13
C GLY A 186 2.27 13.16 14.26
N MET A 187 2.05 13.51 13.00
CA MET A 187 1.36 12.66 12.03
C MET A 187 2.08 12.69 10.69
N VAL A 188 2.13 11.54 10.03
CA VAL A 188 2.49 11.41 8.62
C VAL A 188 1.25 11.06 7.80
N ARG A 189 1.24 11.40 6.51
CA ARG A 189 0.02 11.27 5.69
C ARG A 189 -0.28 9.82 5.32
N SER A 190 0.74 9.05 4.97
CA SER A 190 0.62 7.69 4.45
C SER A 190 1.64 6.75 5.10
N THR A 191 1.43 5.45 4.92
CA THR A 191 2.40 4.42 5.33
C THR A 191 3.71 4.53 4.57
N ALA A 192 3.67 4.92 3.29
CA ALA A 192 4.87 5.20 2.49
C ALA A 192 5.68 6.37 3.08
N ASP A 193 5.02 7.43 3.55
CA ASP A 193 5.68 8.55 4.23
C ASP A 193 6.34 8.12 5.54
N ALA A 194 5.66 7.26 6.33
CA ALA A 194 6.21 6.66 7.54
C ALA A 194 7.50 5.89 7.24
N GLN A 195 7.47 5.02 6.22
CA GLN A 195 8.64 4.24 5.81
C GLN A 195 9.81 5.12 5.36
N ARG A 196 9.56 6.24 4.68
CA ARG A 196 10.64 7.18 4.31
C ARG A 196 11.30 7.82 5.53
N VAL A 197 10.51 8.15 6.54
CA VAL A 197 11.01 8.69 7.82
C VAL A 197 11.83 7.63 8.55
N GLU A 198 11.31 6.40 8.66
CA GLU A 198 12.00 5.26 9.29
C GLU A 198 13.33 4.95 8.60
N HIS A 199 13.35 4.82 7.27
CA HIS A 199 14.58 4.62 6.49
C HIS A 199 15.58 5.77 6.63
N TRP A 200 15.12 7.00 6.86
CA TRP A 200 16.02 8.11 7.15
C TRP A 200 16.65 7.96 8.53
N LEU A 201 15.87 7.59 9.54
CA LEU A 201 16.32 7.39 10.92
C LEU A 201 17.30 6.21 11.04
N GLU A 202 17.07 5.12 10.33
CA GLU A 202 17.97 3.96 10.28
C GLU A 202 19.35 4.32 9.73
N ARG A 203 19.40 5.18 8.70
CA ARG A 203 20.65 5.64 8.09
C ARG A 203 21.37 6.71 8.92
N HIS A 204 20.68 7.34 9.86
CA HIS A 204 21.23 8.39 10.71
C HIS A 204 21.01 8.00 12.17
N PRO A 205 21.75 7.00 12.70
CA PRO A 205 21.51 6.50 14.05
C PRO A 205 21.67 7.61 15.08
N GLY A 206 20.73 7.65 16.02
CA GLY A 206 20.63 8.68 17.05
C GLY A 206 19.64 8.22 18.13
N PRO A 207 19.41 9.04 19.17
CA PRO A 207 18.58 8.67 20.30
C PRO A 207 17.09 8.86 19.99
N TRP A 208 16.64 8.36 18.82
CA TRP A 208 15.31 8.56 18.29
C TRP A 208 14.26 7.71 19.00
N HIS A 209 13.10 8.30 19.25
CA HIS A 209 11.94 7.59 19.74
C HIS A 209 10.70 8.05 18.97
N THR A 210 10.07 7.15 18.24
CA THR A 210 8.97 7.47 17.32
C THR A 210 7.63 7.32 18.02
N HIS A 211 6.86 8.41 18.04
CA HIS A 211 5.51 8.48 18.64
C HIS A 211 4.51 9.13 17.69
N PHE A 212 4.81 9.15 16.38
CA PHE A 212 3.91 9.70 15.37
C PHE A 212 2.90 8.66 14.88
N GLY A 213 1.73 9.13 14.43
CA GLY A 213 0.69 8.30 13.81
C GLY A 213 0.69 8.40 12.29
N VAL A 214 -0.02 7.47 11.64
CA VAL A 214 -0.23 7.47 10.19
C VAL A 214 -1.69 7.83 9.90
N ALA A 215 -1.90 8.95 9.22
CA ALA A 215 -3.24 9.49 9.00
C ALA A 215 -4.13 8.56 8.17
N GLN A 216 -3.56 7.91 7.15
CA GLN A 216 -4.23 6.90 6.33
C GLN A 216 -4.77 5.74 7.17
N THR A 217 -3.94 5.11 7.99
CA THR A 217 -4.34 3.99 8.86
C THR A 217 -5.45 4.39 9.82
N LEU A 218 -5.39 5.60 10.38
CA LEU A 218 -6.49 6.12 11.22
C LEU A 218 -7.77 6.34 10.41
N THR A 219 -7.67 6.80 9.16
CA THR A 219 -8.83 7.00 8.27
C THR A 219 -9.50 5.66 7.95
N GLU A 220 -8.71 4.64 7.64
CA GLU A 220 -9.18 3.27 7.39
C GLU A 220 -9.86 2.69 8.63
N SER A 221 -9.22 2.79 9.80
CA SER A 221 -9.78 2.33 11.07
C SER A 221 -11.08 3.07 11.45
N MET A 222 -11.18 4.37 11.20
CA MET A 222 -12.42 5.14 11.40
C MET A 222 -13.53 4.67 10.45
N THR A 223 -13.20 4.44 9.17
CA THR A 223 -14.15 3.99 8.17
C THR A 223 -14.70 2.61 8.51
N GLU A 224 -13.81 1.69 8.88
CA GLU A 224 -14.16 0.35 9.34
C GLU A 224 -14.99 0.40 10.63
N SER A 225 -14.64 1.25 11.59
CA SER A 225 -15.41 1.34 12.84
C SER A 225 -16.82 1.91 12.66
N LEU A 226 -16.99 2.87 11.75
CA LEU A 226 -18.27 3.54 11.53
C LEU A 226 -19.27 2.68 10.75
N HIS A 227 -18.80 1.85 9.80
CA HIS A 227 -19.65 1.03 8.92
C HIS A 227 -20.72 1.83 8.15
N GLU A 228 -20.44 3.08 7.78
CA GLU A 228 -21.37 3.96 7.08
C GLU A 228 -20.86 4.22 5.64
N PRO A 229 -21.47 3.63 4.60
CA PRO A 229 -20.96 3.71 3.23
C PRO A 229 -21.06 5.12 2.63
N ASN A 230 -22.00 5.93 3.13
CA ASN A 230 -22.29 7.27 2.61
C ASN A 230 -21.47 8.38 3.30
N LEU A 231 -20.48 8.01 4.13
CA LEU A 231 -19.57 8.93 4.80
C LEU A 231 -18.20 8.93 4.13
N THR A 232 -17.64 10.12 3.99
CA THR A 232 -16.26 10.34 3.55
C THR A 232 -15.45 10.94 4.69
N ILE A 233 -14.27 10.36 4.94
CA ILE A 233 -13.34 10.83 5.97
C ILE A 233 -12.09 11.37 5.28
N ARG A 234 -11.68 12.59 5.64
CA ARG A 234 -10.50 13.25 5.06
C ARG A 234 -9.58 13.79 6.14
N TYR A 235 -8.28 13.54 6.01
CA TYR A 235 -7.28 14.16 6.86
C TYR A 235 -6.96 15.59 6.41
N ARG A 236 -7.07 16.57 7.32
CA ARG A 236 -6.80 18.00 7.05
C ARG A 236 -5.43 18.46 7.50
N GLY A 237 -4.68 17.61 8.21
CA GLY A 237 -3.40 17.97 8.82
C GLY A 237 -3.52 18.26 10.31
N HIS A 238 -2.39 18.19 11.02
CA HIS A 238 -2.25 18.49 12.45
C HIS A 238 -3.21 17.71 13.36
N GLY A 239 -3.49 16.45 13.03
CA GLY A 239 -4.42 15.61 13.78
C GLY A 239 -5.89 16.02 13.62
N VAL A 240 -6.24 16.81 12.60
CA VAL A 240 -7.61 17.20 12.29
C VAL A 240 -8.17 16.33 11.17
N TYR A 241 -9.34 15.74 11.42
CA TYR A 241 -10.10 14.94 10.47
C TYR A 241 -11.43 15.63 10.15
N GLU A 242 -11.84 15.58 8.89
CA GLU A 242 -13.15 16.04 8.43
C GLU A 242 -13.97 14.81 8.04
N VAL A 243 -15.16 14.66 8.63
CA VAL A 243 -16.09 13.58 8.30
C VAL A 243 -17.32 14.22 7.70
N SER A 244 -17.66 13.88 6.46
CA SER A 244 -18.78 14.47 5.75
C SER A 244 -19.58 13.42 4.99
N GLY A 245 -20.91 13.55 4.99
CA GLY A 245 -21.75 12.63 4.23
C GLY A 245 -23.18 12.59 4.75
N ALA A 246 -23.94 11.63 4.24
CA ALA A 246 -25.27 11.34 4.71
C ALA A 246 -25.25 10.05 5.55
N SER A 247 -26.07 9.98 6.59
CA SER A 247 -26.26 8.79 7.41
C SER A 247 -27.72 8.67 7.80
N GLU A 248 -28.22 7.45 7.91
CA GLU A 248 -29.55 7.17 8.46
C GLU A 248 -29.64 7.58 9.95
N HIS A 249 -28.52 7.47 10.66
CA HIS A 249 -28.44 7.69 12.11
C HIS A 249 -27.33 8.70 12.47
N PRO A 250 -27.42 9.98 12.04
CA PRO A 250 -26.35 10.96 12.18
C PRO A 250 -25.96 11.22 13.64
N GLU A 251 -26.90 11.16 14.58
CA GLU A 251 -26.64 11.32 16.02
C GLU A 251 -25.81 10.17 16.59
N THR A 252 -26.09 8.92 16.18
CA THR A 252 -25.33 7.74 16.59
C THR A 252 -23.91 7.80 16.03
N VAL A 253 -23.75 8.22 14.78
CA VAL A 253 -22.44 8.46 14.16
C VAL A 253 -21.67 9.53 14.92
N ALA A 254 -22.30 10.67 15.27
CA ALA A 254 -21.66 11.74 16.03
C ALA A 254 -21.17 11.26 17.40
N GLN A 255 -21.98 10.46 18.12
CA GLN A 255 -21.58 9.87 19.40
C GLN A 255 -20.40 8.91 19.25
N ARG A 256 -20.41 8.03 18.23
CA ARG A 256 -19.29 7.12 17.94
C ARG A 256 -18.02 7.89 17.60
N LEU A 257 -18.09 8.94 16.79
CA LEU A 257 -16.94 9.80 16.47
C LEU A 257 -16.37 10.47 17.73
N GLN A 258 -17.22 10.89 18.65
CA GLN A 258 -16.78 11.48 19.91
C GLN A 258 -16.08 10.46 20.83
N GLN A 259 -16.59 9.23 20.90
CA GLN A 259 -15.95 8.12 21.61
C GLN A 259 -14.60 7.78 21.00
N LEU A 260 -14.54 7.64 19.67
CA LEU A 260 -13.33 7.29 18.93
C LEU A 260 -12.22 8.34 19.11
N ARG A 261 -12.59 9.63 19.14
CA ARG A 261 -11.67 10.72 19.48
C ARG A 261 -11.07 10.54 20.88
N HIS A 262 -11.87 10.09 21.86
CA HIS A 262 -11.38 9.86 23.21
C HIS A 262 -10.40 8.69 23.27
N ASP A 263 -10.73 7.59 22.60
CA ASP A 263 -9.93 6.36 22.61
C ASP A 263 -8.59 6.51 21.87
N MET A 264 -8.54 7.31 20.81
CA MET A 264 -7.31 7.56 20.03
C MET A 264 -6.30 8.48 20.73
N GLY A 265 -6.68 9.09 21.85
CA GLY A 265 -5.79 9.91 22.68
C GLY A 265 -5.21 11.12 21.93
N PRO A 266 -3.99 11.58 22.28
CA PRO A 266 -3.44 12.85 21.80
C PRO A 266 -3.08 12.89 20.32
N ARG A 267 -3.17 11.77 19.58
CA ARG A 267 -2.86 11.69 18.14
C ARG A 267 -3.93 12.35 17.28
N VAL A 268 -5.17 12.34 17.75
CA VAL A 268 -6.30 13.00 17.10
C VAL A 268 -6.66 14.24 17.90
N VAL A 269 -6.39 15.40 17.30
CA VAL A 269 -6.66 16.69 17.94
C VAL A 269 -8.14 17.06 17.78
N ARG A 270 -8.71 16.82 16.59
CA ARG A 270 -10.09 17.22 16.30
C ARG A 270 -10.72 16.37 15.19
N ILE A 271 -12.03 16.13 15.31
CA ILE A 271 -12.86 15.55 14.26
C ILE A 271 -13.99 16.54 13.97
N ASP A 272 -14.00 17.11 12.77
CA ASP A 272 -14.98 18.07 12.27
C ASP A 272 -16.06 17.29 11.50
N ALA A 273 -17.20 17.03 12.14
CA ALA A 273 -18.29 16.24 11.55
C ALA A 273 -19.32 17.14 10.85
N ARG A 274 -19.62 16.84 9.59
CA ARG A 274 -20.61 17.48 8.72
C ARG A 274 -21.57 16.42 8.20
N LEU A 275 -22.44 15.95 9.09
CA LEU A 275 -23.39 14.87 8.83
C LEU A 275 -24.72 15.45 8.36
N ARG A 276 -25.36 14.78 7.41
CA ARG A 276 -26.74 15.03 6.98
C ARG A 276 -27.56 13.77 7.20
N ALA A 277 -28.86 13.93 7.47
CA ALA A 277 -29.77 12.79 7.46
C ALA A 277 -29.91 12.25 6.03
N LEU A 278 -29.81 10.94 5.86
CA LEU A 278 -30.10 10.27 4.59
C LEU A 278 -31.62 10.15 4.42
N ASP A 279 -32.13 10.49 3.23
CA ASP A 279 -33.53 10.24 2.89
C ASP A 279 -33.73 8.73 2.73
N PRO A 280 -34.74 8.10 3.36
CA PRO A 280 -35.05 6.69 3.20
C PRO A 280 -35.24 6.24 1.74
N ARG A 281 -35.55 7.16 0.82
CA ARG A 281 -35.68 6.89 -0.62
C ARG A 281 -34.34 6.75 -1.33
N ASP A 282 -33.29 7.35 -0.77
CA ASP A 282 -31.91 7.31 -1.28
C ASP A 282 -31.06 6.25 -0.56
N ALA A 283 -31.63 5.58 0.46
CA ALA A 283 -30.99 4.49 1.18
C ALA A 283 -30.97 3.22 0.31
N LEU A 284 -29.76 2.69 0.06
CA LEU A 284 -29.60 1.37 -0.56
C LEU A 284 -30.24 0.31 0.34
N PRO A 285 -31.10 -0.59 -0.18
CA PRO A 285 -31.69 -1.67 0.62
C PRO A 285 -30.61 -2.51 1.28
N ASN A 286 -30.72 -2.69 2.60
CA ASN A 286 -29.71 -3.32 3.46
C ASN A 286 -29.62 -4.85 3.31
N THR A 287 -30.08 -5.41 2.18
CA THR A 287 -30.20 -6.85 1.96
C THR A 287 -29.83 -7.19 0.53
N TYR A 288 -28.55 -7.46 0.30
CA TYR A 288 -28.10 -8.18 -0.89
C TYR A 288 -28.47 -9.65 -0.71
N ASP A 289 -29.63 -10.06 -1.22
CA ASP A 289 -29.90 -11.46 -1.51
C ASP A 289 -30.12 -11.60 -3.02
N THR A 290 -29.08 -12.13 -3.67
CA THR A 290 -29.09 -12.75 -5.00
C THR A 290 -29.92 -12.05 -6.10
N ALA A 291 -29.33 -11.07 -6.77
CA ALA A 291 -29.84 -10.59 -8.06
C ALA A 291 -29.46 -11.57 -9.18
N LEU A 292 -30.39 -12.45 -9.56
CA LEU A 292 -30.31 -13.26 -10.79
C LEU A 292 -30.87 -12.43 -11.95
N SER A 293 -30.00 -11.96 -12.84
CA SER A 293 -30.38 -11.30 -14.09
C SER A 293 -30.61 -12.35 -15.17
N VAL A 294 -31.84 -12.47 -15.67
CA VAL A 294 -32.16 -13.12 -16.95
C VAL A 294 -32.98 -12.10 -17.76
N ASP A 295 -32.39 -11.67 -18.88
CA ASP A 295 -32.89 -10.77 -19.95
C ASP A 295 -34.25 -10.05 -19.73
N GLU A 296 -34.18 -8.83 -19.19
CA GLU A 296 -35.22 -7.79 -19.26
C GLU A 296 -36.45 -7.88 -18.32
N LEU A 297 -36.37 -8.56 -17.17
CA LEU A 297 -37.36 -8.36 -16.10
C LEU A 297 -36.74 -8.32 -14.71
N HIS A 298 -36.69 -7.13 -14.12
CA HIS A 298 -36.28 -6.94 -12.73
C HIS A 298 -37.49 -7.18 -11.82
N TYR A 299 -37.48 -8.29 -11.07
CA TYR A 299 -38.45 -8.52 -10.00
C TYR A 299 -37.75 -8.60 -8.65
N VAL A 300 -38.39 -8.05 -7.62
CA VAL A 300 -37.98 -8.15 -6.22
C VAL A 300 -39.07 -8.91 -5.47
N GLU A 301 -38.72 -10.01 -4.82
CA GLU A 301 -39.63 -10.75 -3.94
C GLU A 301 -39.33 -10.42 -2.49
N THR A 302 -40.29 -9.82 -1.80
CA THR A 302 -40.19 -9.51 -0.37
C THR A 302 -40.48 -10.76 0.47
N PRO A 303 -40.03 -10.83 1.74
CA PRO A 303 -40.20 -12.01 2.61
C PRO A 303 -41.65 -12.42 2.90
N ASP A 304 -42.61 -11.54 2.58
CA ASP A 304 -44.05 -11.77 2.66
C ASP A 304 -44.63 -12.44 1.39
N GLY A 305 -43.79 -12.74 0.40
CA GLY A 305 -44.18 -13.35 -0.87
C GLY A 305 -44.69 -12.36 -1.93
N SER A 306 -44.63 -11.06 -1.65
CA SER A 306 -45.04 -10.03 -2.61
C SER A 306 -43.95 -9.84 -3.68
N LYS A 307 -44.33 -9.91 -4.97
CA LYS A 307 -43.42 -9.70 -6.12
C LYS A 307 -43.62 -8.30 -6.68
N HIS A 308 -42.59 -7.48 -6.60
CA HIS A 308 -42.54 -6.13 -7.17
C HIS A 308 -41.80 -6.16 -8.50
N PHE A 309 -42.43 -5.66 -9.56
CA PHE A 309 -41.83 -5.52 -10.88
C PHE A 309 -41.44 -4.06 -11.09
N SER A 310 -40.19 -3.82 -11.46
CA SER A 310 -39.71 -2.48 -11.83
C SER A 310 -39.39 -2.46 -13.32
N ASP A 311 -40.22 -1.75 -14.09
CA ASP A 311 -39.93 -1.39 -15.48
C ASP A 311 -38.87 -0.28 -15.49
N ILE A 312 -37.70 -0.59 -16.04
CA ILE A 312 -36.73 0.42 -16.42
C ILE A 312 -37.09 0.80 -17.87
N SER A 313 -37.88 1.86 -18.05
CA SER A 313 -38.07 2.45 -19.37
C SER A 313 -36.76 3.11 -19.81
N PRO A 314 -36.36 3.00 -21.09
CA PRO A 314 -35.01 3.30 -21.58
C PRO A 314 -34.60 4.77 -21.46
#